data_AF-K0WBF3-F1
#
_entry.id   AF-K0WBF3-F1
#
_cell.length_a   1.000
_cell.length_b   1.000
_cell.length_c   1.000
_cell.angle_alpha   90.00
_cell.angle_beta   90.00
_cell.angle_gamma   90.00
#
_symmetry.space_group_name_H-M   'P 1'
#
loop_
_entity.id
_entity.type
_entity.pdbx_description
1 polymer ?
#
loop_
_entity_poly.entity_id
_entity_poly.type
_entity_poly.pdbx_seq_one_letter_code
_entity_poly.pdbx_strand_id
1 'polypeptide(L)'
;MSEKIYPVQKPVKARALIDKDKYLKWYEESVENPDKFWGKHGKRIDWFKPYTKVKNTSFTGKVSIKWFEDGQTNVSYNCIDRHLKTNGDQVAIIWEGDNPYVDNKVTYNELYEHVCRMANVLKKHGVKKGDRVTIYMPMIPEAAYAMLACARIGAVHSVVFGGFSPEALAGRIVDCESTFVITCDEGVRGGKPVPLKDNTDTAIHIAARQHVIVEKVLVVRRTGGKTGWAPGRDLWYHQE
;
A
#
# COMPACT_ATOMS: atom_id res chain seq x y z
N MET A 1 35.45 -5.15 -25.54
CA MET A 1 34.86 -3.82 -25.81
C MET A 1 34.96 -3.02 -24.52
N SER A 2 35.60 -1.86 -24.52
CA SER A 2 35.63 -0.97 -23.35
C SER A 2 34.22 -0.44 -23.09
N GLU A 3 33.79 -0.49 -21.84
CA GLU A 3 32.47 -0.04 -21.42
C GLU A 3 32.35 1.49 -21.61
N LYS A 4 31.30 1.96 -22.29
CA LYS A 4 31.06 3.40 -22.50
C LYS A 4 30.47 4.00 -21.22
N ILE A 5 31.26 4.79 -20.51
CA ILE A 5 30.84 5.43 -19.25
C ILE A 5 30.34 6.86 -19.53
N TYR A 6 29.12 7.17 -19.07
CA TYR A 6 28.55 8.53 -19.12
C TYR A 6 28.76 9.23 -17.78
N PRO A 7 29.49 10.36 -17.73
CA PRO A 7 29.70 11.08 -16.48
C PRO A 7 28.41 11.77 -16.00
N VAL A 8 28.27 11.88 -14.68
CA VAL A 8 27.17 12.65 -14.08
C VAL A 8 27.32 14.11 -14.49
N GLN A 9 26.25 14.68 -15.06
CA GLN A 9 26.23 16.07 -15.49
C GLN A 9 26.39 17.03 -14.30
N LYS A 10 27.12 18.14 -14.50
CA LYS A 10 27.43 19.12 -13.44
C LYS A 10 26.20 19.58 -12.63
N PRO A 11 25.05 19.93 -13.25
CA PRO A 11 23.87 20.38 -12.49
C PRO A 11 23.29 19.29 -11.58
N VAL A 12 23.38 18.02 -12.02
CA VAL A 12 22.93 16.87 -11.21
C VAL A 12 23.92 16.64 -10.06
N LYS A 13 25.23 16.67 -10.34
CA LYS A 13 26.27 16.49 -9.33
C LYS A 13 26.17 17.51 -8.19
N ALA A 14 25.81 18.76 -8.50
CA ALA A 14 25.70 19.84 -7.51
C ALA A 14 24.56 19.64 -6.49
N ARG A 15 23.51 18.90 -6.84
CA ARG A 15 22.33 18.64 -5.96
C ARG A 15 22.25 17.21 -5.43
N ALA A 16 23.19 16.35 -5.81
CA ALA A 16 23.19 14.95 -5.41
C ALA A 16 23.58 14.81 -3.93
N LEU A 17 22.86 13.96 -3.20
CA LEU A 17 23.13 13.69 -1.78
C LEU A 17 24.32 12.74 -1.54
N ILE A 18 24.82 12.14 -2.63
CA ILE A 18 25.87 11.13 -2.63
C ILE A 18 26.68 11.19 -3.93
N ASP A 19 27.97 10.87 -3.85
CA ASP A 19 28.87 10.67 -4.99
C ASP A 19 29.44 9.24 -4.97
N LYS A 20 30.31 8.92 -5.93
CA LYS A 20 30.88 7.58 -6.07
C LYS A 20 31.65 7.15 -4.81
N ASP A 21 32.51 8.02 -4.28
CA ASP A 21 33.39 7.68 -3.17
C ASP A 21 32.58 7.47 -1.89
N LYS A 22 31.60 8.34 -1.63
CA LYS A 22 30.68 8.20 -0.50
C LYS A 22 29.79 6.96 -0.65
N TYR A 23 29.33 6.63 -1.87
CA TYR A 23 28.59 5.40 -2.14
C TYR A 23 29.42 4.17 -1.80
N LEU A 24 30.64 4.06 -2.31
CA LEU A 24 31.51 2.91 -2.08
C LEU A 24 31.77 2.70 -0.59
N LYS A 25 32.10 3.78 0.12
CA LYS A 25 32.29 3.75 1.57
C LYS A 25 31.02 3.31 2.33
N TRP A 26 29.86 3.87 1.99
CA TRP A 26 28.61 3.51 2.68
C TRP A 26 28.18 2.08 2.36
N TYR A 27 28.41 1.61 1.13
CA TYR A 27 28.14 0.24 0.73
C TYR A 27 28.98 -0.74 1.55
N GLU A 28 30.30 -0.52 1.61
CA GLU A 28 31.23 -1.31 2.43
C GLU A 28 30.78 -1.34 3.90
N GLU A 29 30.51 -0.18 4.51
CA GLU A 29 30.03 -0.11 5.91
C GLU A 29 28.70 -0.85 6.12
N SER A 30 27.77 -0.79 5.15
CA SER A 30 26.46 -1.44 5.24
C SER A 30 26.51 -2.98 5.22
N VAL A 31 27.57 -3.54 4.63
CA VAL A 31 27.79 -4.98 4.48
C VAL A 31 28.68 -5.51 5.58
N GLU A 32 29.80 -4.85 5.85
CA GLU A 32 30.80 -5.29 6.84
C GLU A 32 30.37 -4.98 8.27
N ASN A 33 29.69 -3.85 8.50
CA ASN A 33 29.26 -3.39 9.81
C ASN A 33 27.74 -3.08 9.85
N PRO A 34 26.88 -4.06 9.53
CA PRO A 34 25.46 -3.82 9.29
C PRO A 34 24.71 -3.30 10.53
N ASP A 35 25.02 -3.79 11.73
CA ASP A 35 24.38 -3.31 12.97
C ASP A 35 24.66 -1.83 13.22
N LYS A 36 25.89 -1.38 12.97
CA LYS A 36 26.28 0.03 13.11
C LYS A 36 25.62 0.90 12.05
N PHE A 37 25.74 0.49 10.78
CA PHE A 37 25.20 1.25 9.65
C PHE A 37 23.68 1.33 9.73
N TRP A 38 22.98 0.19 9.74
CA TRP A 38 21.52 0.14 9.79
C TRP A 38 20.96 0.59 11.14
N GLY A 39 21.72 0.45 12.23
CA GLY A 39 21.34 1.00 13.54
C GLY A 39 21.25 2.53 13.53
N LYS A 40 22.10 3.20 12.74
CA LYS A 40 22.00 4.64 12.48
C LYS A 40 20.88 4.96 11.49
N HIS A 41 20.80 4.24 10.38
CA HIS A 41 19.87 4.56 9.29
C HIS A 41 18.40 4.21 9.60
N GLY A 42 18.14 3.22 10.46
CA GLY A 42 16.79 2.89 10.93
C GLY A 42 16.12 4.00 11.74
N LYS A 43 16.90 4.95 12.29
CA LYS A 43 16.38 6.13 13.03
C LYS A 43 15.81 7.23 12.14
N ARG A 44 15.73 7.01 10.81
CA ARG A 44 15.12 7.95 9.84
C ARG A 44 13.59 7.91 9.84
N ILE A 45 13.03 6.89 10.45
CA ILE A 45 11.60 6.75 10.68
C ILE A 45 11.33 6.86 12.17
N ASP A 46 10.10 7.20 12.51
CA ASP A 46 9.65 7.30 13.89
C ASP A 46 9.29 5.91 14.42
N TRP A 47 9.76 5.64 15.63
CA TRP A 47 9.51 4.42 16.37
C TRP A 47 8.74 4.76 17.63
N PHE A 48 7.60 4.11 17.84
CA PHE A 48 6.86 4.20 19.11
C PHE A 48 7.62 3.49 20.22
N LYS A 49 8.23 2.35 19.89
CA LYS A 49 9.23 1.68 20.71
C LYS A 49 10.52 1.58 19.90
N PRO A 50 11.60 2.31 20.28
CA PRO A 50 12.90 2.16 19.64
C PRO A 50 13.39 0.71 19.69
N TYR A 51 14.05 0.25 18.63
CA TYR A 51 14.70 -1.05 18.60
C TYR A 51 16.03 -1.01 19.36
N THR A 52 16.39 -2.12 20.01
CA THR A 52 17.75 -2.35 20.53
C THR A 52 18.52 -3.35 19.68
N LYS A 53 17.82 -4.20 18.90
CA LYS A 53 18.45 -5.23 18.07
C LYS A 53 18.25 -4.96 16.58
N VAL A 54 19.33 -4.54 15.92
CA VAL A 54 19.28 -4.11 14.51
C VAL A 54 19.11 -5.31 13.58
N LYS A 55 19.95 -6.33 13.70
CA LYS A 55 19.96 -7.48 12.79
C LYS A 55 19.96 -8.80 13.54
N ASN A 56 19.10 -9.72 13.10
CA ASN A 56 19.06 -11.12 13.51
C ASN A 56 18.63 -11.98 12.31
N THR A 57 19.56 -12.20 11.37
CA THR A 57 19.26 -12.79 10.07
C THR A 57 20.14 -14.00 9.79
N SER A 58 19.55 -15.08 9.28
CA SER A 58 20.28 -16.25 8.76
C SER A 58 19.76 -16.64 7.38
N PHE A 59 20.67 -16.92 6.44
CA PHE A 59 20.35 -17.54 5.14
C PHE A 59 20.54 -19.06 5.11
N THR A 60 20.88 -19.68 6.25
CA THR A 60 21.12 -21.11 6.37
C THR A 60 20.14 -21.77 7.34
N GLY A 61 19.92 -23.08 7.19
CA GLY A 61 19.02 -23.86 8.05
C GLY A 61 17.53 -23.51 7.88
N LYS A 62 16.76 -23.61 8.96
CA LYS A 62 15.38 -23.07 9.01
C LYS A 62 15.48 -21.54 9.04
N VAL A 63 15.31 -20.91 7.88
CA VAL A 63 15.55 -19.49 7.64
C VAL A 63 14.65 -18.61 8.51
N SER A 64 15.27 -17.73 9.30
CA SER A 64 14.61 -16.70 10.10
C SER A 64 15.34 -15.38 9.85
N ILE A 65 14.65 -14.43 9.21
CA ILE A 65 15.17 -13.11 8.88
C ILE A 65 14.43 -12.07 9.71
N LYS A 66 15.11 -11.44 10.66
CA LYS A 66 14.52 -10.39 11.50
C LYS A 66 15.42 -9.16 11.53
N TRP A 67 14.79 -8.02 11.34
CA TRP A 67 15.41 -6.70 11.42
C TRP A 67 14.61 -5.87 12.41
N PHE A 68 15.29 -5.15 13.29
CA PHE A 68 14.67 -4.27 14.29
C PHE A 68 13.59 -5.01 15.13
N GLU A 69 13.87 -6.27 15.49
CA GLU A 69 12.86 -7.26 15.88
C GLU A 69 12.07 -6.91 17.15
N ASP A 70 12.63 -6.03 17.98
CA ASP A 70 12.06 -5.58 19.23
C ASP A 70 11.47 -4.16 19.15
N GLY A 71 11.61 -3.50 17.99
CA GLY A 71 11.07 -2.17 17.71
C GLY A 71 9.59 -2.20 17.30
N GLN A 72 8.89 -1.11 17.56
CA GLN A 72 7.49 -0.92 17.18
C GLN A 72 7.32 0.40 16.44
N THR A 73 6.66 0.34 15.29
CA THR A 73 6.33 1.50 14.45
C THR A 73 5.02 1.26 13.71
N ASN A 74 4.53 2.27 12.99
CA ASN A 74 3.40 2.16 12.08
C ASN A 74 3.72 2.87 10.76
N VAL A 75 3.43 2.20 9.63
CA VAL A 75 3.70 2.74 8.29
C VAL A 75 2.83 3.95 8.00
N SER A 76 1.53 3.90 8.30
CA SER A 76 0.61 5.04 8.10
C SER A 76 1.08 6.28 8.88
N TYR A 77 1.51 6.10 10.13
CA TYR A 77 2.08 7.21 10.93
C TYR A 77 3.31 7.85 10.28
N ASN A 78 4.24 7.02 9.80
CA ASN A 78 5.46 7.51 9.16
C ASN A 78 5.23 8.11 7.77
N CYS A 79 4.19 7.66 7.06
CA CYS A 79 3.82 8.18 5.76
C CYS A 79 2.96 9.45 5.84
N ILE A 80 2.23 9.66 6.94
CA ILE A 80 1.22 10.73 7.05
C ILE A 80 1.41 11.53 8.34
N ASP A 81 1.08 10.94 9.49
CA ASP A 81 0.86 11.65 10.76
C ASP A 81 2.04 12.54 11.17
N ARG A 82 3.28 12.03 11.05
CA ARG A 82 4.49 12.79 11.42
C ARG A 82 4.70 14.06 10.58
N HIS A 83 4.08 14.13 9.40
CA HIS A 83 4.21 15.25 8.48
C HIS A 83 3.16 16.34 8.72
N LEU A 84 2.06 16.03 9.42
CA LEU A 84 0.91 16.95 9.57
C LEU A 84 1.29 18.29 10.18
N LYS A 85 2.16 18.28 11.21
CA LYS A 85 2.55 19.50 11.93
C LYS A 85 3.30 20.51 11.05
N THR A 86 4.13 20.04 10.13
CA THR A 86 5.00 20.92 9.33
C THR A 86 4.55 21.07 7.88
N ASN A 87 3.90 20.04 7.35
CA ASN A 87 3.58 19.90 5.93
C ASN A 87 2.09 19.56 5.71
N GLY A 88 1.21 19.82 6.68
CA GLY A 88 -0.21 19.42 6.60
C GLY A 88 -0.91 19.88 5.31
N ASP A 89 -0.67 21.12 4.88
CA ASP A 89 -1.26 21.70 3.67
C ASP A 89 -0.43 21.44 2.41
N GLN A 90 0.72 20.76 2.53
CA GLN A 90 1.50 20.35 1.38
C GLN A 90 0.79 19.20 0.66
N VAL A 91 0.76 19.26 -0.67
CA VAL A 91 0.25 18.17 -1.52
C VAL A 91 1.07 16.90 -1.31
N ALA A 92 0.40 15.84 -0.85
CA ALA A 92 0.95 14.51 -0.66
C ALA A 92 0.74 13.61 -1.90
N ILE A 93 -0.43 13.71 -2.54
CA ILE A 93 -0.76 12.97 -3.77
C ILE A 93 -1.18 13.95 -4.85
N ILE A 94 -0.52 13.86 -5.99
CA ILE A 94 -1.00 14.43 -7.26
C ILE A 94 -1.55 13.25 -8.04
N TRP A 95 -2.87 13.25 -8.25
CA TRP A 95 -3.55 12.22 -9.01
C TRP A 95 -3.95 12.78 -10.36
N GLU A 96 -3.52 12.09 -11.41
CA GLU A 96 -3.92 12.35 -12.78
C GLU A 96 -4.86 11.23 -13.20
N GLY A 97 -6.09 11.61 -13.57
CA GLY A 97 -7.07 10.67 -14.08
C GLY A 97 -6.74 10.18 -15.49
N ASP A 98 -7.54 9.23 -15.97
CA ASP A 98 -7.43 8.73 -17.34
C ASP A 98 -7.70 9.82 -18.39
N ASN A 99 -8.58 10.77 -18.05
CA ASN A 99 -8.74 12.01 -18.77
C ASN A 99 -7.81 13.07 -18.13
N PRO A 100 -6.88 13.69 -18.88
CA PRO A 100 -5.96 14.70 -18.34
C PRO A 100 -6.65 15.98 -17.84
N TYR A 101 -7.94 16.16 -18.13
CA TYR A 101 -8.75 17.26 -17.57
C TYR A 101 -9.43 16.90 -16.24
N VAL A 102 -9.19 15.69 -15.73
CA VAL A 102 -9.72 15.20 -14.46
C VAL A 102 -8.54 14.80 -13.58
N ASP A 103 -8.08 15.75 -12.78
CA ASP A 103 -7.01 15.57 -11.81
C ASP A 103 -7.50 15.83 -10.39
N ASN A 104 -6.66 15.52 -9.40
CA ASN A 104 -6.89 15.88 -8.01
C ASN A 104 -5.55 16.08 -7.28
N LYS A 105 -5.52 17.00 -6.33
CA LYS A 105 -4.39 17.21 -5.42
C LYS A 105 -4.88 17.01 -4.00
N VAL A 106 -4.25 16.06 -3.31
CA VAL A 106 -4.62 15.68 -1.94
C VAL A 106 -3.48 16.11 -1.02
N THR A 107 -3.78 17.01 -0.11
CA THR A 107 -2.86 17.46 0.95
C THR A 107 -2.63 16.37 1.99
N TYR A 108 -1.59 16.51 2.84
CA TYR A 108 -1.36 15.59 3.94
C TYR A 108 -2.54 15.56 4.94
N ASN A 109 -3.18 16.70 5.20
CA ASN A 109 -4.37 16.80 6.05
C ASN A 109 -5.56 16.02 5.45
N GLU A 110 -5.87 16.20 4.16
CA GLU A 110 -6.93 15.45 3.49
C GLU A 110 -6.63 13.95 3.42
N LEU A 111 -5.37 13.59 3.11
CA LEU A 111 -4.92 12.20 3.09
C LEU A 111 -5.12 11.54 4.47
N TYR A 112 -4.77 12.24 5.54
CA TYR A 112 -4.98 11.77 6.91
C TYR A 112 -6.46 11.52 7.20
N GLU A 113 -7.34 12.45 6.85
CA GLU A 113 -8.78 12.31 7.06
C GLU A 113 -9.36 11.11 6.29
N HIS A 114 -9.02 10.98 5.01
CA HIS A 114 -9.47 9.86 4.18
C HIS A 114 -8.97 8.51 4.68
N VAL A 115 -7.71 8.42 5.08
CA VAL A 115 -7.11 7.19 5.63
C VAL A 115 -7.74 6.85 6.98
N CYS A 116 -7.97 7.83 7.85
CA CYS A 116 -8.64 7.61 9.13
C CYS A 116 -10.09 7.15 8.96
N ARG A 117 -10.83 7.78 8.03
CA ARG A 117 -12.21 7.37 7.71
C ARG A 117 -12.24 5.92 7.24
N MET A 118 -11.43 5.57 6.24
CA MET A 118 -11.39 4.21 5.72
C MET A 118 -10.93 3.19 6.79
N ALA A 119 -9.93 3.52 7.60
CA ALA A 119 -9.49 2.67 8.71
C ALA A 119 -10.62 2.41 9.72
N ASN A 120 -11.43 3.42 10.03
CA ASN A 120 -12.59 3.27 10.91
C ASN A 120 -13.71 2.44 10.29
N VAL A 121 -13.94 2.56 8.97
CA VAL A 121 -14.87 1.68 8.25
C VAL A 121 -14.41 0.22 8.33
N LEU A 122 -13.13 -0.06 8.09
CA LEU A 122 -12.58 -1.41 8.21
C LEU A 122 -12.76 -1.97 9.63
N LYS A 123 -12.48 -1.16 10.67
CA LYS A 123 -12.69 -1.56 12.07
C LYS A 123 -14.17 -1.79 12.40
N LYS A 124 -15.06 -0.92 11.93
CA LYS A 124 -16.53 -1.03 12.11
C LYS A 124 -17.04 -2.37 11.58
N HIS A 125 -16.46 -2.85 10.49
CA HIS A 125 -16.79 -4.13 9.86
C HIS A 125 -15.85 -5.28 10.27
N GLY A 126 -15.17 -5.15 11.40
CA GLY A 126 -14.55 -6.28 12.09
C GLY A 126 -13.10 -6.58 11.72
N VAL A 127 -12.46 -5.81 10.84
CA VAL A 127 -11.04 -6.02 10.47
C VAL A 127 -10.13 -5.71 11.65
N LYS A 128 -9.24 -6.65 11.97
CA LYS A 128 -8.28 -6.61 13.09
C LYS A 128 -6.84 -6.70 12.59
N LYS A 129 -5.90 -6.47 13.51
CA LYS A 129 -4.47 -6.66 13.26
C LYS A 129 -4.20 -8.11 12.85
N GLY A 130 -3.51 -8.29 11.72
CA GLY A 130 -3.20 -9.60 11.15
C GLY A 130 -4.20 -10.12 10.12
N ASP A 131 -5.41 -9.55 10.06
CA ASP A 131 -6.40 -9.93 9.05
C ASP A 131 -5.95 -9.51 7.65
N ARG A 132 -6.37 -10.27 6.64
CA ARG A 132 -5.97 -10.07 5.24
C ARG A 132 -7.09 -9.37 4.48
N VAL A 133 -6.77 -8.22 3.90
CA VAL A 133 -7.71 -7.39 3.13
C VAL A 133 -7.26 -7.36 1.68
N THR A 134 -8.05 -7.93 0.78
CA THR A 134 -7.74 -7.89 -0.65
C THR A 134 -8.18 -6.55 -1.24
N ILE A 135 -7.29 -5.89 -1.98
CA ILE A 135 -7.56 -4.61 -2.65
C ILE A 135 -7.54 -4.84 -4.16
N TYR A 136 -8.67 -4.63 -4.84
CA TYR A 136 -8.82 -4.75 -6.29
C TYR A 136 -9.41 -3.45 -6.85
N MET A 137 -8.55 -2.46 -7.04
CA MET A 137 -8.93 -1.09 -7.40
C MET A 137 -8.11 -0.57 -8.60
N PRO A 138 -8.60 0.47 -9.32
CA PRO A 138 -7.84 1.17 -10.33
C PRO A 138 -6.83 2.13 -9.67
N MET A 139 -6.04 2.84 -10.48
CA MET A 139 -5.10 3.85 -9.99
C MET A 139 -5.82 5.15 -9.60
N ILE A 140 -6.49 5.14 -8.46
CA ILE A 140 -7.21 6.28 -7.86
C ILE A 140 -6.69 6.56 -6.44
N PRO A 141 -6.88 7.76 -5.87
CA PRO A 141 -6.40 8.09 -4.53
C PRO A 141 -6.87 7.11 -3.44
N GLU A 142 -8.09 6.60 -3.57
CA GLU A 142 -8.68 5.62 -2.66
C GLU A 142 -7.87 4.32 -2.56
N ALA A 143 -7.11 3.95 -3.60
CA ALA A 143 -6.19 2.83 -3.55
C ALA A 143 -5.06 3.05 -2.53
N ALA A 144 -4.47 4.25 -2.52
CA ALA A 144 -3.50 4.62 -1.51
C ALA A 144 -4.16 4.71 -0.12
N TYR A 145 -5.39 5.23 -0.05
CA TYR A 145 -6.12 5.33 1.22
C TYR A 145 -6.34 3.94 1.82
N ALA A 146 -6.73 2.95 1.02
CA ALA A 146 -6.96 1.58 1.45
C ALA A 146 -5.70 0.88 1.96
N MET A 147 -4.58 1.04 1.25
CA MET A 147 -3.29 0.48 1.68
C MET A 147 -2.88 1.07 3.03
N LEU A 148 -2.92 2.40 3.14
CA LEU A 148 -2.52 3.10 4.36
C LEU A 148 -3.50 2.86 5.51
N ALA A 149 -4.80 2.72 5.25
CA ALA A 149 -5.81 2.36 6.24
C ALA A 149 -5.57 0.95 6.82
N CYS A 150 -5.29 -0.04 5.95
CA CYS A 150 -4.91 -1.39 6.40
C CYS A 150 -3.66 -1.34 7.28
N ALA A 151 -2.60 -0.66 6.81
CA ALA A 151 -1.37 -0.52 7.57
C ALA A 151 -1.56 0.23 8.91
N ARG A 152 -2.50 1.19 8.97
CA ARG A 152 -2.83 1.95 10.18
C ARG A 152 -3.40 1.05 11.28
N ILE A 153 -4.26 0.12 10.92
CA ILE A 153 -4.90 -0.81 11.88
C ILE A 153 -4.14 -2.13 12.06
N GLY A 154 -3.03 -2.31 11.33
CA GLY A 154 -2.20 -3.51 11.37
C GLY A 154 -2.77 -4.70 10.58
N ALA A 155 -3.71 -4.46 9.66
CA ALA A 155 -4.16 -5.44 8.69
C ALA A 155 -3.13 -5.61 7.58
N VAL A 156 -3.13 -6.78 6.94
CA VAL A 156 -2.24 -7.13 5.83
C VAL A 156 -2.99 -6.90 4.52
N HIS A 157 -2.62 -5.87 3.76
CA HIS A 157 -3.25 -5.62 2.46
C HIS A 157 -2.64 -6.49 1.35
N SER A 158 -3.49 -7.17 0.59
CA SER A 158 -3.12 -7.95 -0.61
C SER A 158 -3.64 -7.23 -1.86
N VAL A 159 -2.75 -6.48 -2.52
CA VAL A 159 -3.12 -5.65 -3.68
C VAL A 159 -3.10 -6.49 -4.94
N VAL A 160 -4.22 -6.54 -5.64
CA VAL A 160 -4.41 -7.22 -6.92
C VAL A 160 -4.63 -6.17 -8.00
N PHE A 161 -3.84 -6.24 -9.06
CA PHE A 161 -3.94 -5.30 -10.16
C PHE A 161 -5.35 -5.35 -10.79
N GLY A 162 -6.02 -4.18 -10.89
CA GLY A 162 -7.39 -4.05 -11.39
C GLY A 162 -7.64 -4.53 -12.83
N GLY A 163 -6.59 -4.87 -13.59
CA GLY A 163 -6.70 -5.48 -14.91
C GLY A 163 -6.64 -7.02 -14.93
N PHE A 164 -6.50 -7.68 -13.79
CA PHE A 164 -6.52 -9.15 -13.73
C PHE A 164 -7.93 -9.72 -13.91
N SER A 165 -8.00 -10.96 -14.40
CA SER A 165 -9.26 -11.70 -14.54
C SER A 165 -9.85 -12.09 -13.18
N PRO A 166 -11.15 -12.40 -13.12
CA PRO A 166 -11.81 -12.90 -11.91
C PRO A 166 -11.13 -14.14 -11.32
N GLU A 167 -10.62 -15.05 -12.15
CA GLU A 167 -9.92 -16.27 -11.69
C GLU A 167 -8.60 -15.92 -11.00
N ALA A 168 -7.85 -14.96 -11.56
CA ALA A 168 -6.61 -14.48 -10.98
C ALA A 168 -6.84 -13.71 -9.66
N LEU A 169 -7.96 -12.99 -9.56
CA LEU A 169 -8.40 -12.37 -8.30
C LEU A 169 -8.82 -13.44 -7.28
N ALA A 170 -9.62 -14.42 -7.68
CA ALA A 170 -10.08 -15.50 -6.82
C ALA A 170 -8.93 -16.31 -6.23
N GLY A 171 -7.94 -16.69 -7.03
CA GLY A 171 -6.77 -17.42 -6.55
C GLY A 171 -6.02 -16.68 -5.45
N ARG A 172 -5.95 -15.34 -5.53
CA ARG A 172 -5.31 -14.50 -4.51
C ARG A 172 -6.18 -14.31 -3.26
N ILE A 173 -7.51 -14.22 -3.43
CA ILE A 173 -8.44 -14.21 -2.30
C ILE A 173 -8.32 -15.53 -1.52
N VAL A 174 -8.26 -16.66 -2.22
CA VAL A 174 -8.14 -17.99 -1.62
C VAL A 174 -6.81 -18.15 -0.89
N ASP A 175 -5.70 -17.86 -1.57
CA ASP A 175 -4.35 -17.99 -0.99
C ASP A 175 -4.14 -17.10 0.25
N CYS A 176 -4.73 -15.89 0.24
CA CYS A 176 -4.70 -14.99 1.38
C CYS A 176 -5.76 -15.29 2.44
N GLU A 177 -6.71 -16.20 2.20
CA GLU A 177 -7.92 -16.38 3.03
C GLU A 177 -8.57 -15.04 3.41
N SER A 178 -8.68 -14.14 2.43
CA SER A 178 -9.18 -12.78 2.67
C SER A 178 -10.68 -12.79 2.94
N THR A 179 -11.09 -12.30 4.10
CA THR A 179 -12.52 -12.17 4.46
C THR A 179 -13.10 -10.81 4.08
N PHE A 180 -12.24 -9.85 3.69
CA PHE A 180 -12.64 -8.50 3.30
C PHE A 180 -12.02 -8.11 1.95
N VAL A 181 -12.83 -7.57 1.04
CA VAL A 181 -12.37 -7.05 -0.25
C VAL A 181 -12.70 -5.56 -0.38
N ILE A 182 -11.78 -4.77 -0.90
CA ILE A 182 -12.01 -3.37 -1.28
C ILE A 182 -11.90 -3.27 -2.80
N THR A 183 -12.93 -2.74 -3.45
CA THR A 183 -12.97 -2.58 -4.92
C THR A 183 -13.68 -1.29 -5.32
N CYS A 184 -13.87 -1.07 -6.62
CA CYS A 184 -14.71 -0.01 -7.16
C CYS A 184 -15.89 -0.60 -7.94
N ASP A 185 -16.89 0.23 -8.23
CA ASP A 185 -17.91 -0.09 -9.22
C ASP A 185 -17.25 -0.43 -10.57
N GLU A 186 -16.53 0.53 -11.16
CA GLU A 186 -15.78 0.37 -12.39
C GLU A 186 -14.45 1.13 -12.32
N GLY A 187 -13.44 0.66 -13.06
CA GLY A 187 -12.26 1.44 -13.41
C GLY A 187 -12.42 2.14 -14.75
N VAL A 188 -11.57 3.11 -15.06
CA VAL A 188 -11.45 3.68 -16.40
C VAL A 188 -9.99 3.61 -16.83
N ARG A 189 -9.74 3.06 -18.02
CA ARG A 189 -8.40 2.97 -18.61
C ARG A 189 -8.46 3.10 -20.13
N GLY A 190 -7.74 4.06 -20.69
CA GLY A 190 -7.77 4.39 -22.12
C GLY A 190 -9.18 4.73 -22.60
N GLY A 191 -9.95 5.45 -21.80
CA GLY A 191 -11.35 5.83 -22.03
C GLY A 191 -12.36 4.69 -21.89
N LYS A 192 -11.93 3.46 -21.57
CA LYS A 192 -12.80 2.29 -21.49
C LYS A 192 -13.12 1.93 -20.03
N PRO A 193 -14.40 1.63 -19.71
CA PRO A 193 -14.76 1.12 -18.40
C PRO A 193 -14.22 -0.30 -18.19
N VAL A 194 -13.81 -0.59 -16.96
CA VAL A 194 -13.38 -1.92 -16.50
C VAL A 194 -14.34 -2.35 -15.39
N PRO A 195 -15.08 -3.47 -15.53
CA PRO A 195 -16.15 -3.84 -14.60
C PRO A 195 -15.61 -4.50 -13.31
N LEU A 196 -14.98 -3.71 -12.46
CA LEU A 196 -14.28 -4.19 -11.27
C LEU A 196 -15.21 -4.89 -10.27
N LYS A 197 -16.42 -4.36 -10.07
CA LYS A 197 -17.40 -4.98 -9.16
C LYS A 197 -17.89 -6.33 -9.67
N ASP A 198 -18.22 -6.44 -10.95
CA ASP A 198 -18.69 -7.72 -11.52
C ASP A 198 -17.57 -8.78 -11.53
N ASN A 199 -16.33 -8.35 -11.80
CA ASN A 199 -15.16 -9.22 -11.67
C ASN A 199 -14.95 -9.70 -10.23
N THR A 200 -15.15 -8.80 -9.26
CA THR A 200 -15.06 -9.11 -7.82
C THR A 200 -16.14 -10.10 -7.42
N ASP A 201 -17.39 -9.91 -7.86
CA ASP A 201 -18.49 -10.84 -7.60
C ASP A 201 -18.18 -12.23 -8.15
N THR A 202 -17.72 -12.31 -9.38
CA THR A 202 -17.32 -13.58 -10.01
C THR A 202 -16.18 -14.24 -9.22
N ALA A 203 -15.17 -13.48 -8.82
CA ALA A 203 -14.04 -13.98 -8.04
C ALA A 203 -14.48 -14.52 -6.67
N ILE A 204 -15.40 -13.84 -5.98
CA ILE A 204 -15.96 -14.29 -4.69
C ILE A 204 -16.70 -15.61 -4.86
N HIS A 205 -17.48 -15.79 -5.94
CA HIS A 205 -18.15 -17.06 -6.21
C HIS A 205 -17.14 -18.21 -6.44
N ILE A 206 -16.04 -17.94 -7.14
CA ILE A 206 -14.97 -18.93 -7.37
C ILE A 206 -14.27 -19.26 -6.04
N ALA A 207 -13.97 -18.25 -5.21
CA ALA A 207 -13.33 -18.44 -3.90
C ALA A 207 -14.22 -19.23 -2.93
N ALA A 208 -15.54 -19.00 -2.94
CA ALA A 208 -16.49 -19.72 -2.11
C ALA A 208 -16.56 -21.23 -2.43
N ARG A 209 -16.36 -21.61 -3.70
CA ARG A 209 -16.22 -23.03 -4.10
C ARG A 209 -14.96 -23.68 -3.56
N GLN A 210 -13.99 -22.89 -3.12
CA GLN A 210 -12.77 -23.32 -2.44
C GLN A 210 -12.83 -23.06 -0.92
N HIS A 211 -14.04 -22.91 -0.37
CA HIS A 211 -14.32 -22.73 1.06
C HIS A 211 -13.76 -21.44 1.69
N VAL A 212 -13.39 -20.44 0.89
CA VAL A 212 -13.03 -19.10 1.39
C VAL A 212 -14.20 -18.15 1.21
N ILE A 213 -14.73 -17.64 2.33
CA ILE A 213 -15.91 -16.79 2.36
C ILE A 213 -15.49 -15.33 2.58
N VAL A 214 -15.82 -14.48 1.60
CA VAL A 214 -15.69 -13.02 1.74
C VAL A 214 -16.94 -12.50 2.44
N GLU A 215 -16.76 -11.99 3.65
CA GLU A 215 -17.83 -11.49 4.51
C GLU A 215 -18.30 -10.10 4.09
N LYS A 216 -17.36 -9.25 3.66
CA LYS A 216 -17.62 -7.85 3.33
C LYS A 216 -16.87 -7.39 2.09
N VAL A 217 -17.53 -6.58 1.28
CA VAL A 217 -16.96 -5.89 0.13
C VAL A 217 -17.22 -4.40 0.25
N LEU A 218 -16.16 -3.61 0.41
CA LEU A 218 -16.24 -2.16 0.39
C LEU A 218 -16.05 -1.66 -1.05
N VAL A 219 -17.06 -0.99 -1.59
CA VAL A 219 -17.11 -0.52 -2.97
C VAL A 219 -16.97 1.00 -3.02
N VAL A 220 -15.94 1.48 -3.71
CA VAL A 220 -15.75 2.89 -4.05
C VAL A 220 -16.53 3.20 -5.31
N ARG A 221 -17.28 4.32 -5.31
CA ARG A 221 -18.02 4.79 -6.49
C ARG A 221 -17.08 5.65 -7.35
N ARG A 222 -16.59 5.11 -8.45
CA ARG A 222 -15.67 5.79 -9.38
C ARG A 222 -16.36 6.32 -10.63
N THR A 223 -17.29 5.56 -11.23
CA THR A 223 -18.02 5.97 -12.45
C THR A 223 -19.50 6.20 -12.19
N GLY A 224 -20.07 5.54 -11.17
CA GLY A 224 -21.52 5.45 -11.00
C GLY A 224 -22.20 4.53 -12.01
N GLY A 225 -21.43 3.64 -12.67
CA GLY A 225 -21.95 2.63 -13.57
C GLY A 225 -22.87 1.63 -12.87
N LYS A 226 -23.63 0.88 -13.67
CA LYS A 226 -24.55 -0.15 -13.14
C LYS A 226 -23.74 -1.37 -12.71
N THR A 227 -23.89 -1.80 -11.46
CA THR A 227 -23.18 -2.95 -10.91
C THR A 227 -24.11 -3.87 -10.11
N GLY A 228 -23.76 -5.15 -10.03
CA GLY A 228 -24.44 -6.10 -9.15
C GLY A 228 -24.22 -5.76 -7.67
N TRP A 229 -25.19 -6.11 -6.82
CA TRP A 229 -25.13 -5.85 -5.37
C TRP A 229 -25.64 -7.04 -4.55
N ALA A 230 -24.86 -7.48 -3.57
CA ALA A 230 -25.22 -8.52 -2.62
C ALA A 230 -25.55 -7.90 -1.24
N PRO A 231 -26.84 -7.87 -0.82
CA PRO A 231 -27.24 -7.30 0.46
C PRO A 231 -26.51 -7.91 1.64
N GLY A 232 -26.07 -7.07 2.57
CA GLY A 232 -25.35 -7.50 3.79
C GLY A 232 -23.86 -7.78 3.59
N ARG A 233 -23.40 -8.07 2.37
CA ARG A 233 -21.98 -8.22 2.02
C ARG A 233 -21.39 -6.93 1.47
N ASP A 234 -22.07 -6.31 0.52
CA ASP A 234 -21.56 -5.15 -0.21
C ASP A 234 -21.93 -3.83 0.49
N LEU A 235 -20.98 -2.91 0.55
CA LEU A 235 -21.06 -1.63 1.26
C LEU A 235 -20.52 -0.51 0.38
N TRP A 236 -21.21 0.63 0.33
CA TRP A 236 -20.70 1.81 -0.37
C TRP A 236 -19.78 2.62 0.54
N TYR A 237 -18.54 2.87 0.11
CA TYR A 237 -17.58 3.64 0.90
C TYR A 237 -18.06 5.05 1.26
N HIS A 238 -18.77 5.73 0.36
CA HIS A 238 -19.26 7.09 0.59
C HIS A 238 -20.48 7.17 1.54
N GLN A 239 -21.01 6.04 1.99
CA GLN A 239 -22.17 5.95 2.89
C GLN A 239 -21.79 5.47 4.29
N GLU A 240 -20.54 5.05 4.49
CA GLU A 240 -20.01 4.46 5.72
C GLU A 240 -19.34 5.49 6.64
#